data_AF-A0A8T1N8S5-F1
#
_entry.id   AF-A0A8T1N8S5-F1
#
_cell.length_a   1.000
_cell.length_b   1.000
_cell.length_c   1.000
_cell.angle_alpha   90.00
_cell.angle_beta   90.00
_cell.angle_gamma   90.00
#
_symmetry.space_group_name_H-M   'P 1'
#
loop_
_entity.id
_entity.type
_entity.pdbx_description
1 polymer ?
#
loop_
_entity_poly.entity_id
_entity_poly.type
_entity_poly.pdbx_seq_one_letter_code
_entity_poly.pdbx_strand_id
1 'polypeptide(L)'
;MDVSPSKSDGLSVSLDESMSTCDSFKSPEVEYVDNNDVPAVDSIERKTFGNLYISDLEEKIGNICNRDILAAMETDDEIVNIDKNYKDPQLCATFACDIYKHLRASEAKKRPSTDFMERVQKDINASMRAILIDWLVEVAEEYRLVPDTLYLTVNYIDRYLSGNVMNRQRLQLLGVACMMIASKYEEICAPQVEEFCYITDNTYFKEEVLQMESAVLNFLKFEMTAPTTKCFLRRFVRAAQGINEVPSLQLECLANYIAELSLLEYNMLCYAPSLLAASAIFMAKYLLFPSQKPWNSTLQHYTIYKPSDLCNCVKDLHRLCCDSHTSSLPAIREKYSQHKYKYVAKKYCPPTIPAEFFQN
;
A
#
# COMPACT_ATOMS: atom_id res chain seq x y z
N MET A 1 -55.10 45.23 -0.46
CA MET A 1 -56.04 45.59 0.60
C MET A 1 -57.45 45.20 0.16
N ASP A 2 -58.23 44.27 0.72
CA ASP A 2 -58.03 43.08 1.60
C ASP A 2 -59.38 42.29 1.63
N VAL A 3 -59.50 40.98 1.89
CA VAL A 3 -58.54 39.89 2.16
C VAL A 3 -59.18 38.53 1.73
N SER A 4 -58.40 37.45 1.59
CA SER A 4 -58.91 36.08 1.30
C SER A 4 -59.79 35.51 2.43
N PRO A 5 -60.66 34.53 2.14
CA PRO A 5 -60.37 33.21 2.72
C PRO A 5 -60.86 31.98 1.92
N SER A 6 -60.09 30.89 1.97
CA SER A 6 -60.64 29.53 2.01
C SER A 6 -59.65 28.59 2.71
N LYS A 7 -60.14 27.83 3.69
CA LYS A 7 -59.44 26.68 4.27
C LYS A 7 -59.91 25.42 3.53
N SER A 8 -59.02 24.45 3.35
CA SER A 8 -59.39 23.07 3.04
C SER A 8 -58.62 22.14 3.97
N ASP A 9 -59.35 21.28 4.68
CA ASP A 9 -58.78 20.38 5.68
C ASP A 9 -57.95 19.25 5.06
N GLY A 10 -57.04 18.71 5.87
CA GLY A 10 -56.10 17.68 5.44
C GLY A 10 -56.75 16.29 5.28
N LEU A 11 -56.25 15.53 4.32
CA LEU A 11 -56.49 14.10 4.18
C LEU A 11 -55.14 13.37 4.22
N SER A 12 -54.97 12.53 5.24
CA SER A 12 -53.87 11.58 5.32
C SER A 12 -54.12 10.41 4.36
N VAL A 13 -53.09 10.00 3.63
CA VAL A 13 -53.13 8.81 2.77
C VAL A 13 -51.94 7.91 3.12
N SER A 14 -52.24 6.62 3.25
CA SER A 14 -51.31 5.56 3.62
C SER A 14 -50.20 5.38 2.59
N LEU A 15 -48.98 5.08 3.07
CA LEU A 15 -47.98 4.37 2.28
C LEU A 15 -48.33 2.88 2.31
N ASP A 16 -48.35 2.23 1.15
CA ASP A 16 -48.62 0.80 1.01
C ASP A 16 -47.36 0.13 0.44
N GLU A 17 -46.68 -0.66 1.27
CA GLU A 17 -45.43 -1.33 0.90
C GLU A 17 -45.74 -2.63 0.12
N SER A 18 -45.50 -2.61 -1.19
CA SER A 18 -45.53 -3.83 -2.01
C SER A 18 -44.10 -4.37 -2.20
N MET A 19 -43.70 -5.31 -1.34
CA MET A 19 -42.47 -6.07 -1.53
C MET A 19 -42.58 -6.96 -2.78
N SER A 20 -41.74 -6.70 -3.78
CA SER A 20 -41.60 -7.55 -4.97
C SER A 20 -40.59 -8.67 -4.71
N THR A 21 -41.08 -9.92 -4.61
CA THR A 21 -40.24 -11.11 -4.52
C THR A 21 -39.83 -11.58 -5.91
N CYS A 22 -38.56 -11.43 -6.28
CA CYS A 22 -38.02 -11.93 -7.55
C CYS A 22 -37.51 -13.37 -7.43
N ASP A 23 -38.37 -14.34 -7.76
CA ASP A 23 -37.97 -15.73 -8.01
C ASP A 23 -37.50 -15.92 -9.45
N SER A 24 -36.19 -16.14 -9.64
CA SER A 24 -35.58 -17.05 -10.65
C SER A 24 -34.20 -16.56 -11.09
N PHE A 25 -33.17 -17.37 -10.82
CA PHE A 25 -32.25 -17.86 -11.85
C PHE A 25 -31.64 -19.19 -11.37
N LYS A 26 -32.08 -20.31 -11.96
CA LYS A 26 -31.36 -21.58 -11.82
C LYS A 26 -30.07 -21.49 -12.63
N SER A 27 -28.94 -21.85 -12.03
CA SER A 27 -27.69 -22.06 -12.78
C SER A 27 -27.82 -23.31 -13.66
N PRO A 28 -27.23 -23.34 -14.86
CA PRO A 28 -27.22 -24.54 -15.70
C PRO A 28 -26.32 -25.61 -15.08
N GLU A 29 -26.77 -26.87 -15.15
CA GLU A 29 -25.96 -28.03 -14.76
C GLU A 29 -24.82 -28.22 -15.77
N VAL A 30 -23.58 -28.35 -15.27
CA VAL A 30 -22.41 -28.65 -16.08
C VAL A 30 -22.02 -30.10 -15.84
N GLU A 31 -22.25 -30.95 -16.83
CA GLU A 31 -21.75 -32.32 -16.84
C GLU A 31 -20.22 -32.31 -16.96
N TYR A 32 -19.53 -32.78 -15.92
CA TYR A 32 -18.09 -33.03 -15.98
C TYR A 32 -17.85 -34.37 -16.70
N VAL A 33 -17.21 -34.31 -17.87
CA VAL A 33 -16.74 -35.51 -18.57
C VAL A 33 -15.45 -35.99 -17.91
N ASP A 34 -15.53 -37.14 -17.23
CA ASP A 34 -14.40 -37.79 -16.58
C ASP A 34 -13.48 -38.49 -17.59
N ASN A 35 -12.46 -37.78 -18.06
CA ASN A 35 -11.38 -38.36 -18.86
C ASN A 35 -10.26 -38.89 -17.95
N ASN A 36 -10.42 -40.12 -17.51
CA ASN A 36 -9.35 -40.92 -16.92
C ASN A 36 -8.25 -41.18 -17.98
N ASP A 37 -7.06 -40.61 -17.79
CA ASP A 37 -5.76 -41.24 -18.10
C ASP A 37 -4.58 -40.30 -17.73
N VAL A 38 -4.09 -40.39 -16.48
CA VAL A 38 -2.88 -39.68 -16.02
C VAL A 38 -2.01 -40.58 -15.12
N PRO A 39 -0.85 -41.05 -15.59
CA PRO A 39 0.16 -41.68 -14.74
C PRO A 39 1.33 -40.72 -14.44
N ALA A 40 1.08 -39.67 -13.65
CA ALA A 40 2.13 -38.72 -13.23
C ALA A 40 1.93 -38.04 -11.85
N VAL A 41 0.75 -38.14 -11.21
CA VAL A 41 0.41 -37.34 -10.01
C VAL A 41 0.58 -38.11 -8.68
N ASP A 42 0.63 -39.45 -8.73
CA ASP A 42 0.66 -40.37 -7.57
C ASP A 42 1.92 -40.32 -6.67
N SER A 43 2.89 -39.45 -6.98
CA SER A 43 4.16 -39.36 -6.27
C SER A 43 4.27 -38.18 -5.30
N ILE A 44 3.31 -37.24 -5.28
CA ILE A 44 3.36 -36.02 -4.47
C ILE A 44 2.42 -36.07 -3.24
N GLU A 45 1.26 -36.70 -3.33
CA GLU A 45 0.28 -36.67 -2.23
C GLU A 45 0.62 -37.60 -1.04
N ARG A 46 1.57 -38.53 -1.20
CA ARG A 46 1.92 -39.53 -0.17
C ARG A 46 2.90 -39.05 0.91
N LYS A 47 3.19 -37.74 0.99
CA LYS A 47 4.12 -37.16 2.00
C LYS A 47 3.54 -36.05 2.89
N THR A 48 2.29 -35.64 2.70
CA THR A 48 1.76 -34.42 3.36
C THR A 48 0.66 -34.70 4.41
N PHE A 49 0.07 -35.89 4.43
CA PHE A 49 -1.04 -36.24 5.35
C PHE A 49 -0.65 -37.06 6.60
N GLY A 50 0.64 -37.19 6.92
CA GLY A 50 1.11 -38.06 8.00
C GLY A 50 1.00 -37.51 9.43
N ASN A 51 0.95 -36.18 9.63
CA ASN A 51 1.21 -35.54 10.93
C ASN A 51 0.12 -34.53 11.37
N LEU A 52 -1.17 -34.88 11.21
CA LEU A 52 -2.27 -34.16 11.85
C LEU A 52 -3.05 -35.11 12.77
N TYR A 53 -2.41 -35.52 13.87
CA TYR A 53 -3.08 -36.15 14.99
C TYR A 53 -3.19 -35.12 16.11
N ILE A 54 -4.40 -34.59 16.32
CA ILE A 54 -4.70 -33.75 17.48
C ILE A 54 -4.94 -34.69 18.65
N SER A 55 -4.00 -34.74 19.60
CA SER A 55 -4.19 -35.37 20.90
C SER A 55 -4.38 -34.29 21.96
N ASP A 56 -5.52 -34.33 22.66
CA ASP A 56 -5.79 -33.45 23.80
C ASP A 56 -4.76 -33.69 24.92
N LEU A 57 -3.85 -32.72 25.09
CA LEU A 57 -2.94 -32.64 26.22
C LEU A 57 -2.78 -31.16 26.61
N GLU A 58 -3.05 -30.87 27.88
CA GLU A 58 -2.90 -29.54 28.48
C GLU A 58 -1.40 -29.17 28.60
N GLU A 59 -0.78 -28.72 27.51
CA GLU A 59 0.54 -28.11 27.56
C GLU A 59 0.48 -26.58 27.58
N LYS A 60 1.36 -26.01 28.39
CA LYS A 60 1.30 -24.61 28.85
C LYS A 60 1.38 -23.60 27.72
N ILE A 61 0.61 -22.52 27.87
CA ILE A 61 0.78 -21.24 27.15
C ILE A 61 2.25 -20.84 27.23
N GLY A 62 2.98 -20.97 26.13
CA GLY A 62 4.45 -21.05 26.18
C GLY A 62 5.17 -20.77 24.85
N ASN A 63 4.58 -19.97 23.96
CA ASN A 63 5.29 -19.40 22.80
C ASN A 63 5.04 -17.89 22.71
N ILE A 64 5.44 -17.19 23.77
CA ILE A 64 5.67 -15.74 23.72
C ILE A 64 6.98 -15.54 22.96
N CYS A 65 6.93 -14.96 21.77
CA CYS A 65 8.12 -14.70 20.96
C CYS A 65 9.07 -13.75 21.72
N ASN A 66 10.24 -14.25 22.13
CA ASN A 66 11.24 -13.44 22.80
C ASN A 66 12.66 -13.99 22.53
N ARG A 67 13.54 -13.13 22.00
CA ARG A 67 14.99 -13.33 21.72
C ARG A 67 15.31 -14.52 20.77
N ASP A 68 15.94 -14.34 19.60
CA ASP A 68 17.24 -13.69 19.41
C ASP A 68 17.40 -13.06 18.01
N ILE A 69 17.66 -11.75 17.97
CA ILE A 69 18.55 -11.13 16.97
C ILE A 69 19.49 -10.22 17.75
N LEU A 70 20.79 -10.44 17.59
CA LEU A 70 21.84 -9.90 18.44
C LEU A 70 22.16 -8.43 18.15
N ALA A 71 21.86 -7.56 19.10
CA ALA A 71 22.84 -6.61 19.66
C ALA A 71 22.26 -6.00 20.95
N ALA A 72 22.86 -6.30 22.09
CA ALA A 72 22.65 -5.49 23.29
C ALA A 72 23.38 -4.16 23.07
N MET A 73 22.66 -3.16 22.55
CA MET A 73 23.13 -1.79 22.56
C MET A 73 22.69 -1.15 23.88
N GLU A 74 23.65 -0.58 24.60
CA GLU A 74 23.43 0.13 25.85
C GLU A 74 22.71 1.45 25.56
N THR A 75 21.38 1.44 25.68
CA THR A 75 20.53 2.64 25.70
C THR A 75 19.46 2.44 26.78
N ASP A 76 19.31 3.39 27.69
CA ASP A 76 18.41 3.33 28.86
C ASP A 76 16.90 3.23 28.51
N ASP A 77 16.52 3.33 27.23
CA ASP A 77 15.12 3.32 26.78
C ASP A 77 14.55 1.89 26.66
N GLU A 78 13.61 1.54 27.55
CA GLU A 78 12.85 0.28 27.52
C GLU A 78 12.17 0.06 26.15
N ILE A 79 12.47 -1.07 25.50
CA ILE A 79 11.88 -1.42 24.19
C ILE A 79 10.41 -1.81 24.37
N VAL A 80 9.52 -1.02 23.78
CA VAL A 80 8.07 -1.18 23.90
C VAL A 80 7.55 -2.31 23.02
N ASN A 81 6.99 -3.37 23.62
CA ASN A 81 6.43 -4.50 22.87
C ASN A 81 5.10 -4.17 22.17
N ILE A 82 5.16 -3.74 20.90
CA ILE A 82 4.00 -3.32 20.10
C ILE A 82 3.07 -4.46 19.67
N ASP A 83 3.54 -5.71 19.72
CA ASP A 83 2.79 -6.89 19.28
C ASP A 83 2.06 -7.60 20.45
N LYS A 84 2.02 -6.98 21.65
CA LYS A 84 1.42 -7.59 22.85
C LYS A 84 -0.11 -7.73 22.85
N ASN A 85 -0.81 -7.20 21.84
CA ASN A 85 -2.27 -7.27 21.76
C ASN A 85 -2.73 -8.51 20.96
N TYR A 86 -2.93 -9.62 21.68
CA TYR A 86 -3.43 -10.88 21.14
C TYR A 86 -4.97 -10.93 20.98
N LYS A 87 -5.71 -9.88 21.36
CA LYS A 87 -7.19 -9.88 21.31
C LYS A 87 -7.74 -9.40 19.97
N ASP A 88 -6.98 -8.60 19.23
CA ASP A 88 -7.37 -8.12 17.91
C ASP A 88 -6.73 -9.01 16.83
N PRO A 89 -7.52 -9.82 16.09
CA PRO A 89 -6.99 -10.72 15.07
C PRO A 89 -6.33 -9.98 13.90
N GLN A 90 -6.68 -8.71 13.64
CA GLN A 90 -6.07 -7.93 12.55
C GLN A 90 -4.61 -7.56 12.81
N LEU A 91 -4.13 -7.72 14.05
CA LEU A 91 -2.74 -7.48 14.41
C LEU A 91 -1.85 -8.70 14.15
N CYS A 92 -2.44 -9.89 13.99
CA CYS A 92 -1.74 -11.16 13.81
C CYS A 92 -0.58 -11.37 14.80
N ALA A 93 -0.74 -10.96 16.06
CA ALA A 93 0.33 -10.82 17.06
C ALA A 93 1.28 -12.02 17.15
N THR A 94 0.75 -13.24 17.13
CA THR A 94 1.52 -14.51 17.15
C THR A 94 2.43 -14.71 15.94
N PHE A 95 2.02 -14.21 14.77
CA PHE A 95 2.74 -14.35 13.49
C PHE A 95 3.46 -13.06 13.06
N ALA A 96 3.30 -11.95 13.78
CA ALA A 96 3.83 -10.64 13.42
C ALA A 96 5.36 -10.64 13.24
N CYS A 97 6.09 -11.48 13.98
CA CYS A 97 7.53 -11.66 13.75
C CYS A 97 7.81 -12.25 12.36
N ASP A 98 7.15 -13.37 12.03
CA ASP A 98 7.45 -14.17 10.84
C ASP A 98 6.90 -13.54 9.56
N ILE A 99 5.75 -12.86 9.63
CA ILE A 99 5.22 -12.03 8.54
C ILE A 99 6.28 -11.00 8.10
N TYR A 100 6.90 -10.29 9.04
CA TYR A 100 7.85 -9.22 8.67
C TYR A 100 9.23 -9.78 8.30
N LYS A 101 9.69 -10.89 8.90
CA LYS A 101 10.85 -11.64 8.40
C LYS A 101 10.64 -12.04 6.93
N HIS A 102 9.46 -12.57 6.60
CA HIS A 102 9.09 -12.93 5.23
C HIS A 102 9.06 -11.69 4.31
N LEU A 103 8.40 -10.59 4.72
CA LEU A 103 8.36 -9.36 3.93
C LEU A 103 9.76 -8.82 3.62
N ARG A 104 10.68 -8.80 4.60
CA ARG A 104 12.09 -8.37 4.39
C ARG A 104 12.85 -9.33 3.45
N ALA A 105 12.66 -10.64 3.59
CA ALA A 105 13.27 -11.62 2.68
C ALA A 105 12.71 -11.54 1.25
N SER A 106 11.45 -11.12 1.09
CA SER A 106 10.76 -10.99 -0.19
C SER A 106 10.97 -9.63 -0.87
N GLU A 107 11.26 -8.54 -0.12
CA GLU A 107 11.40 -7.19 -0.70
C GLU A 107 12.57 -7.10 -1.70
N ALA A 108 13.64 -7.89 -1.50
CA ALA A 108 14.76 -7.95 -2.44
C ALA A 108 14.40 -8.64 -3.77
N LYS A 109 13.42 -9.56 -3.78
CA LYS A 109 13.09 -10.39 -4.94
C LYS A 109 12.09 -9.75 -5.90
N LYS A 110 11.25 -8.84 -5.38
CA LYS A 110 10.08 -8.27 -6.10
C LYS A 110 10.19 -6.78 -6.37
N ARG A 111 11.42 -6.25 -6.36
CA ARG A 111 11.73 -4.88 -6.77
C ARG A 111 11.85 -4.77 -8.29
N PRO A 112 11.45 -3.63 -8.89
CA PRO A 112 11.83 -3.30 -10.25
C PRO A 112 13.34 -3.06 -10.34
N SER A 113 13.86 -3.00 -11.57
CA SER A 113 15.22 -2.53 -11.80
C SER A 113 15.33 -1.05 -11.41
N THR A 114 16.51 -0.60 -10.99
CA THR A 114 16.74 0.81 -10.62
C THR A 114 17.23 1.68 -11.77
N ASP A 115 17.31 1.09 -12.98
CA ASP A 115 17.99 1.62 -14.15
C ASP A 115 17.26 1.27 -15.47
N PHE A 116 15.96 0.96 -15.40
CA PHE A 116 15.18 0.56 -16.58
C PHE A 116 14.89 1.72 -17.54
N MET A 117 14.79 2.96 -17.04
CA MET A 117 14.66 4.15 -17.88
C MET A 117 15.88 4.32 -18.78
N GLU A 118 17.07 3.97 -18.28
CA GLU A 118 18.34 4.09 -18.97
C GLU A 118 18.64 2.87 -19.87
N ARG A 119 18.33 1.65 -19.40
CA ARG A 119 18.69 0.39 -20.10
C ARG A 119 17.62 -0.14 -21.06
N VAL A 120 16.35 0.06 -20.76
CA VAL A 120 15.23 -0.59 -21.48
C VAL A 120 14.42 0.44 -22.26
N GLN A 121 14.08 1.57 -21.64
CA GLN A 121 13.18 2.54 -22.24
C GLN A 121 13.90 3.42 -23.27
N LYS A 122 13.16 3.79 -24.32
CA LYS A 122 13.66 4.59 -25.46
C LYS A 122 12.78 5.79 -25.78
N ASP A 123 11.50 5.71 -25.44
CA ASP A 123 10.47 6.69 -25.80
C ASP A 123 9.76 7.30 -24.58
N ILE A 124 9.93 6.70 -23.39
CA ILE A 124 9.46 7.21 -22.11
C ILE A 124 10.65 7.58 -21.21
N ASN A 125 10.41 8.44 -20.23
CA ASN A 125 11.42 8.87 -19.26
C ASN A 125 10.81 9.02 -17.85
N ALA A 126 11.65 9.30 -16.85
CA ALA A 126 11.23 9.47 -15.45
C ALA A 126 10.13 10.53 -15.25
N SER A 127 10.14 11.62 -16.03
CA SER A 127 9.09 12.66 -15.95
C SER A 127 7.74 12.17 -16.46
N MET A 128 7.70 11.40 -17.56
CA MET A 128 6.47 10.78 -18.05
C MET A 128 5.90 9.75 -17.07
N ARG A 129 6.77 8.99 -16.39
CA ARG A 129 6.36 8.11 -15.28
C ARG A 129 5.78 8.90 -14.12
N ALA A 130 6.40 10.00 -13.73
CA ALA A 130 5.91 10.84 -12.64
C ALA A 130 4.52 11.45 -12.97
N ILE A 131 4.33 11.93 -14.20
CA ILE A 131 3.01 12.40 -14.70
C ILE A 131 1.96 11.30 -14.62
N LEU A 132 2.28 10.08 -15.06
CA LEU A 132 1.36 8.94 -14.97
C LEU A 132 0.96 8.65 -13.52
N ILE A 133 1.93 8.62 -12.60
CA ILE A 133 1.69 8.26 -11.20
C ILE A 133 0.92 9.35 -10.47
N ASP A 134 1.17 10.63 -10.76
CA ASP A 134 0.40 11.74 -10.18
C ASP A 134 -1.07 11.65 -10.59
N TRP A 135 -1.35 11.41 -11.87
CA TRP A 135 -2.72 11.14 -12.36
C TRP A 135 -3.34 9.89 -11.70
N LEU A 136 -2.59 8.80 -11.55
CA LEU A 136 -3.09 7.59 -10.86
C LEU A 136 -3.39 7.84 -9.36
N VAL A 137 -2.79 8.84 -8.72
CA VAL A 137 -3.18 9.26 -7.36
C VAL A 137 -4.58 9.88 -7.37
N GLU A 138 -4.92 10.66 -8.40
CA GLU A 138 -6.26 11.23 -8.59
C GLU A 138 -7.29 10.10 -8.85
N VAL A 139 -6.98 9.17 -9.76
CA VAL A 139 -7.84 8.00 -10.04
C VAL A 139 -8.09 7.16 -8.78
N ALA A 140 -7.07 6.96 -7.94
CA ALA A 140 -7.21 6.24 -6.68
C ALA A 140 -8.07 7.00 -5.65
N GLU A 141 -8.04 8.33 -5.63
CA GLU A 141 -8.91 9.14 -4.75
C GLU A 141 -10.37 9.16 -5.25
N GLU A 142 -10.59 9.23 -6.57
CA GLU A 142 -11.93 9.22 -7.19
C GLU A 142 -12.66 7.90 -6.92
N TYR A 143 -12.01 6.76 -7.22
CA TYR A 143 -12.55 5.43 -6.93
C TYR A 143 -12.39 4.98 -5.46
N ARG A 144 -11.80 5.84 -4.61
CA ARG A 144 -11.59 5.61 -3.17
C ARG A 144 -10.83 4.32 -2.84
N LEU A 145 -9.88 3.96 -3.70
CA LEU A 145 -9.04 2.77 -3.57
C LEU A 145 -8.19 2.84 -2.29
N VAL A 146 -7.91 1.69 -1.69
CA VAL A 146 -6.99 1.64 -0.54
C VAL A 146 -5.56 2.00 -0.98
N PRO A 147 -4.73 2.60 -0.11
CA PRO A 147 -3.38 3.01 -0.51
C PRO A 147 -2.53 1.84 -1.02
N ASP A 148 -2.68 0.66 -0.44
CA ASP A 148 -1.98 -0.57 -0.84
C ASP A 148 -2.19 -0.89 -2.34
N THR A 149 -3.39 -0.65 -2.89
CA THR A 149 -3.72 -0.73 -4.34
C THR A 149 -2.85 0.19 -5.20
N LEU A 150 -2.67 1.45 -4.78
CA LEU A 150 -1.80 2.41 -5.49
C LEU A 150 -0.32 1.97 -5.43
N TYR A 151 0.16 1.51 -4.27
CA TYR A 151 1.54 1.03 -4.15
C TYR A 151 1.80 -0.23 -4.99
N LEU A 152 0.85 -1.16 -5.08
CA LEU A 152 0.92 -2.31 -5.97
C LEU A 152 0.87 -1.90 -7.44
N THR A 153 0.00 -0.95 -7.81
CA THR A 153 -0.08 -0.38 -9.17
C THR A 153 1.29 0.11 -9.64
N VAL A 154 1.98 0.93 -8.83
CA VAL A 154 3.31 1.44 -9.15
C VAL A 154 4.35 0.31 -9.24
N ASN A 155 4.30 -0.68 -8.33
CA ASN A 155 5.17 -1.86 -8.41
C ASN A 155 5.01 -2.63 -9.73
N TYR A 156 3.77 -2.79 -10.21
CA TYR A 156 3.48 -3.53 -11.45
C TYR A 156 3.95 -2.75 -12.67
N ILE A 157 3.68 -1.44 -12.73
CA ILE A 157 4.19 -0.53 -13.78
C ILE A 157 5.72 -0.64 -13.86
N ASP A 158 6.42 -0.41 -12.76
CA ASP A 158 7.89 -0.37 -12.76
C ASP A 158 8.52 -1.74 -13.07
N ARG A 159 7.94 -2.84 -12.57
CA ARG A 159 8.40 -4.19 -12.93
C ARG A 159 8.16 -4.49 -14.40
N TYR A 160 7.01 -4.10 -14.96
CA TYR A 160 6.72 -4.30 -16.39
C TYR A 160 7.68 -3.48 -17.28
N LEU A 161 7.90 -2.21 -16.94
CA LEU A 161 8.87 -1.34 -17.62
C LEU A 161 10.33 -1.78 -17.41
N SER A 162 10.62 -2.63 -16.41
CA SER A 162 11.95 -3.22 -16.20
C SER A 162 12.34 -4.29 -17.23
N GLY A 163 11.39 -4.80 -18.03
CA GLY A 163 11.68 -5.79 -19.07
C GLY A 163 11.01 -5.56 -20.43
N ASN A 164 10.07 -4.61 -20.53
CA ASN A 164 9.34 -4.33 -21.77
C ASN A 164 9.55 -2.88 -22.21
N VAL A 165 9.99 -2.69 -23.46
CA VAL A 165 10.06 -1.35 -24.07
C VAL A 165 8.64 -0.81 -24.22
N MET A 166 8.37 0.36 -23.65
CA MET A 166 7.08 1.02 -23.73
C MET A 166 7.16 2.25 -24.65
N ASN A 167 6.09 2.43 -25.43
CA ASN A 167 5.86 3.61 -26.24
C ASN A 167 4.98 4.59 -25.47
N ARG A 168 5.25 5.89 -25.56
CA ARG A 168 4.60 6.91 -24.72
C ARG A 168 3.07 6.96 -24.87
N GLN A 169 2.54 6.69 -26.06
CA GLN A 169 1.08 6.67 -26.30
C GLN A 169 0.36 5.49 -25.63
N ARG A 170 1.09 4.45 -25.19
CA ARG A 170 0.54 3.29 -24.46
C ARG A 170 0.85 3.31 -22.96
N LEU A 171 1.52 4.36 -22.46
CA LEU A 171 1.91 4.45 -21.04
C LEU A 171 0.70 4.60 -20.09
N GLN A 172 -0.33 5.35 -20.49
CA GLN A 172 -1.58 5.44 -19.71
C GLN A 172 -2.36 4.13 -19.70
N LEU A 173 -2.43 3.43 -20.85
CA LEU A 173 -3.02 2.08 -20.94
C LEU A 173 -2.33 1.08 -19.99
N LEU A 174 -1.00 1.11 -19.89
CA LEU A 174 -0.27 0.32 -18.90
C LEU A 174 -0.68 0.70 -17.47
N GLY A 175 -0.79 2.00 -17.18
CA GLY A 175 -1.19 2.51 -15.87
C GLY A 175 -2.55 1.98 -15.41
N VAL A 176 -3.59 2.12 -16.24
CA VAL A 176 -4.94 1.65 -15.87
C VAL A 176 -5.05 0.13 -15.82
N ALA A 177 -4.35 -0.61 -16.70
CA ALA A 177 -4.32 -2.07 -16.61
C ALA A 177 -3.63 -2.55 -15.32
N CYS A 178 -2.50 -1.95 -14.95
CA CYS A 178 -1.83 -2.23 -13.67
C CYS A 178 -2.71 -1.87 -12.47
N MET A 179 -3.46 -0.77 -12.53
CA MET A 179 -4.38 -0.38 -11.46
C MET A 179 -5.57 -1.34 -11.36
N MET A 180 -6.18 -1.72 -12.48
CA MET A 180 -7.25 -2.72 -12.51
C MET A 180 -6.79 -4.07 -11.91
N ILE A 181 -5.57 -4.53 -12.22
CA ILE A 181 -5.00 -5.74 -11.61
C ILE A 181 -4.79 -5.54 -10.11
N ALA A 182 -4.27 -4.40 -9.67
CA ALA A 182 -4.08 -4.11 -8.25
C ALA A 182 -5.42 -4.06 -7.50
N SER A 183 -6.45 -3.44 -8.10
CA SER A 183 -7.80 -3.39 -7.52
C SER A 183 -8.42 -4.77 -7.40
N LYS A 184 -8.31 -5.62 -8.44
CA LYS A 184 -8.75 -7.03 -8.39
C LYS A 184 -8.01 -7.87 -7.33
N TYR A 185 -6.83 -7.43 -6.90
CA TYR A 185 -5.99 -8.14 -5.93
C TYR A 185 -6.25 -7.70 -4.48
N GLU A 186 -6.48 -6.41 -4.24
CA GLU A 186 -6.49 -5.80 -2.90
C GLU A 186 -7.87 -5.26 -2.46
N GLU A 187 -8.75 -4.88 -3.39
CA GLU A 187 -10.06 -4.30 -3.05
C GLU A 187 -11.13 -5.37 -2.78
N ILE A 188 -12.02 -5.10 -1.82
CA ILE A 188 -13.21 -5.94 -1.59
C ILE A 188 -14.17 -5.89 -2.80
N CYS A 189 -14.30 -4.71 -3.40
CA CYS A 189 -15.12 -4.44 -4.58
C CYS A 189 -14.27 -3.70 -5.61
N ALA A 190 -13.56 -4.42 -6.46
CA ALA A 190 -12.75 -3.82 -7.53
C ALA A 190 -13.64 -3.12 -8.59
N PRO A 191 -13.24 -1.93 -9.10
CA PRO A 191 -13.92 -1.27 -10.20
C PRO A 191 -13.96 -2.16 -11.45
N GLN A 192 -15.01 -2.01 -12.26
CA GLN A 192 -15.16 -2.76 -13.50
C GLN A 192 -14.24 -2.21 -14.60
N VAL A 193 -13.96 -3.01 -15.63
CA VAL A 193 -13.08 -2.58 -16.74
C VAL A 193 -13.66 -1.38 -17.50
N GLU A 194 -14.98 -1.26 -17.56
CA GLU A 194 -15.70 -0.11 -18.11
C GLU A 194 -15.38 1.20 -17.37
N GLU A 195 -15.13 1.16 -16.06
CA GLU A 195 -14.74 2.33 -15.27
C GLU A 195 -13.31 2.78 -15.62
N PHE A 196 -12.39 1.82 -15.82
CA PHE A 196 -11.04 2.11 -16.30
C PHE A 196 -10.99 2.61 -17.75
N CYS A 197 -11.94 2.20 -18.61
CA CYS A 197 -12.14 2.85 -19.91
C CYS A 197 -12.64 4.29 -19.74
N TYR A 198 -13.68 4.48 -18.91
CA TYR A 198 -14.30 5.79 -18.68
C TYR A 198 -13.33 6.84 -18.15
N ILE A 199 -12.51 6.51 -17.14
CA ILE A 199 -11.56 7.46 -16.53
C ILE A 199 -10.42 7.88 -17.49
N THR A 200 -10.23 7.17 -18.60
CA THR A 200 -9.30 7.56 -19.67
C THR A 200 -9.97 8.40 -20.76
N ASP A 201 -11.12 9.01 -20.48
CA ASP A 201 -12.01 9.65 -21.47
C ASP A 201 -12.39 8.73 -22.64
N ASN A 202 -12.42 7.41 -22.40
CA ASN A 202 -12.58 6.36 -23.41
C ASN A 202 -11.49 6.39 -24.52
N THR A 203 -10.28 6.84 -24.18
CA THR A 203 -9.09 6.77 -25.06
C THR A 203 -8.75 5.34 -25.46
N TYR A 204 -9.07 4.36 -24.61
CA TYR A 204 -8.82 2.93 -24.84
C TYR A 204 -10.10 2.11 -24.75
N PHE A 205 -10.23 1.12 -25.62
CA PHE A 205 -11.36 0.17 -25.59
C PHE A 205 -11.13 -0.94 -24.56
N LYS A 206 -12.23 -1.57 -24.11
CA LYS A 206 -12.22 -2.67 -23.14
C LYS A 206 -11.26 -3.79 -23.54
N GLU A 207 -11.24 -4.14 -24.82
CA GLU A 207 -10.38 -5.17 -25.38
C GLU A 207 -8.89 -4.82 -25.26
N GLU A 208 -8.52 -3.54 -25.38
CA GLU A 208 -7.14 -3.08 -25.23
C GLU A 208 -6.68 -3.12 -23.77
N VAL A 209 -7.57 -2.75 -22.84
CA VAL A 209 -7.32 -2.81 -21.40
C VAL A 209 -7.15 -4.26 -20.95
N LEU A 210 -8.01 -5.18 -21.41
CA LEU A 210 -7.90 -6.62 -21.13
C LEU A 210 -6.66 -7.26 -21.78
N GLN A 211 -6.27 -6.83 -22.99
CA GLN A 211 -5.02 -7.27 -23.62
C GLN A 211 -3.79 -6.80 -22.84
N MET A 212 -3.78 -5.55 -22.35
CA MET A 212 -2.70 -5.04 -21.51
C MET A 212 -2.66 -5.75 -20.15
N GLU A 213 -3.81 -6.01 -19.53
CA GLU A 213 -3.89 -6.83 -18.30
C GLU A 213 -3.25 -8.20 -18.52
N SER A 214 -3.63 -8.90 -19.59
CA SER A 214 -3.06 -10.20 -19.94
C SER A 214 -1.53 -10.11 -20.16
N ALA A 215 -1.05 -9.08 -20.85
CA ALA A 215 0.39 -8.88 -21.07
C ALA A 215 1.14 -8.66 -19.74
N VAL A 216 0.61 -7.84 -18.84
CA VAL A 216 1.20 -7.56 -17.52
C VAL A 216 1.22 -8.83 -16.66
N LEU A 217 0.10 -9.55 -16.54
CA LEU A 217 0.00 -10.78 -15.74
C LEU A 217 0.95 -11.86 -16.22
N ASN A 218 1.03 -12.08 -17.54
CA ASN A 218 1.94 -13.06 -18.14
C ASN A 218 3.42 -12.68 -17.94
N PHE A 219 3.78 -11.40 -18.14
CA PHE A 219 5.15 -10.93 -17.92
C PHE A 219 5.58 -11.04 -16.44
N LEU A 220 4.69 -10.65 -15.51
CA LEU A 220 4.92 -10.75 -14.07
C LEU A 220 4.74 -12.19 -13.53
N LYS A 221 4.41 -13.16 -14.39
CA LYS A 221 4.16 -14.57 -14.04
C LYS A 221 3.15 -14.75 -12.91
N PHE A 222 2.14 -13.89 -12.87
CA PHE A 222 1.13 -13.81 -11.80
C PHE A 222 1.71 -13.58 -10.38
N GLU A 223 2.96 -13.14 -10.24
CA GLU A 223 3.56 -12.79 -8.94
C GLU A 223 3.11 -11.40 -8.46
N MET A 224 1.82 -11.28 -8.14
CA MET A 224 1.18 -9.99 -7.81
C MET A 224 1.48 -9.54 -6.37
N THR A 225 1.56 -10.46 -5.40
CA THR A 225 1.93 -10.12 -4.03
C THR A 225 3.34 -9.54 -3.95
N ALA A 226 3.51 -8.24 -3.69
CA ALA A 226 4.81 -7.59 -3.55
C ALA A 226 4.91 -6.79 -2.23
N PRO A 227 6.02 -6.89 -1.46
CA PRO A 227 6.23 -6.03 -0.29
C PRO A 227 6.37 -4.57 -0.72
N THR A 228 5.47 -3.71 -0.29
CA THR A 228 5.48 -2.27 -0.57
C THR A 228 5.90 -1.46 0.65
N THR A 229 6.19 -0.17 0.46
CA THR A 229 6.49 0.75 1.57
C THR A 229 5.33 0.78 2.58
N LYS A 230 4.09 0.77 2.09
CA LYS A 230 2.87 0.78 2.90
C LYS A 230 2.77 -0.43 3.83
N CYS A 231 3.16 -1.63 3.36
CA CYS A 231 3.18 -2.84 4.17
C CYS A 231 4.05 -2.68 5.44
N PHE A 232 5.24 -2.08 5.31
CA PHE A 232 6.15 -1.84 6.43
C PHE A 232 5.69 -0.67 7.31
N LEU A 233 5.20 0.41 6.68
CA LEU A 233 4.80 1.64 7.35
C LEU A 233 3.76 1.40 8.44
N ARG A 234 2.79 0.50 8.21
CA ARG A 234 1.73 0.15 9.18
C ARG A 234 2.26 -0.32 10.54
N ARG A 235 3.37 -1.08 10.58
CA ARG A 235 4.00 -1.50 11.86
C ARG A 235 4.95 -0.44 12.41
N PHE A 236 5.65 0.28 11.55
CA PHE A 236 6.57 1.33 11.99
C PHE A 236 5.84 2.54 12.60
N VAL A 237 4.61 2.84 12.15
CA VAL A 237 3.72 3.81 12.83
C VAL A 237 3.45 3.38 14.28
N ARG A 238 3.15 2.10 14.53
CA ARG A 238 2.94 1.57 15.91
C ARG A 238 4.21 1.65 16.76
N ALA A 239 5.36 1.29 16.19
CA ALA A 239 6.68 1.45 16.84
C ALA A 239 7.02 2.91 17.16
N ALA A 240 6.56 3.85 16.31
CA ALA A 240 6.81 5.28 16.46
C ALA A 240 5.95 5.98 17.52
N GLN A 241 4.78 5.42 17.86
CA GLN A 241 3.77 6.00 18.75
C GLN A 241 3.90 5.54 20.21
N GLY A 242 4.43 4.33 20.46
CA GLY A 242 4.32 3.72 21.78
C GLY A 242 2.87 3.32 22.10
N ILE A 243 2.65 2.63 23.22
CA ILE A 243 1.35 1.97 23.48
C ILE A 243 0.34 2.85 24.23
N ASN A 244 0.81 3.95 24.84
CA ASN A 244 0.00 4.76 25.75
C ASN A 244 -0.33 6.16 25.23
N GLU A 245 0.20 6.55 24.07
CA GLU A 245 -0.28 7.73 23.35
C GLU A 245 -1.29 7.27 22.30
N VAL A 246 -2.48 7.89 22.29
CA VAL A 246 -3.45 7.73 21.20
C VAL A 246 -2.70 7.98 19.89
N PRO A 247 -2.82 7.10 18.86
CA PRO A 247 -2.17 7.29 17.59
C PRO A 247 -2.33 8.73 17.13
N SER A 248 -1.21 9.47 17.08
CA SER A 248 -1.18 10.75 16.42
C SER A 248 -1.52 10.48 14.96
N LEU A 249 -2.80 10.63 14.62
CA LEU A 249 -3.31 10.42 13.27
C LEU A 249 -2.60 11.39 12.30
N GLN A 250 -2.08 12.50 12.83
CA GLN A 250 -1.18 13.39 12.12
C GLN A 250 0.19 12.77 11.82
N LEU A 251 0.79 11.98 12.71
CA LEU A 251 2.02 11.20 12.41
C LEU A 251 1.76 10.16 11.33
N GLU A 252 0.65 9.42 11.43
CA GLU A 252 0.31 8.43 10.41
C GLU A 252 0.07 9.09 9.05
N CYS A 253 -0.80 10.11 8.96
CA CYS A 253 -1.05 10.83 7.71
C CYS A 253 0.25 11.43 7.15
N LEU A 254 1.11 12.01 7.99
CA LEU A 254 2.36 12.64 7.55
C LEU A 254 3.37 11.60 7.04
N ALA A 255 3.49 10.45 7.71
CA ALA A 255 4.36 9.36 7.26
C ALA A 255 3.87 8.74 5.94
N ASN A 256 2.55 8.56 5.76
CA ASN A 256 1.99 8.10 4.48
C ASN A 256 2.19 9.14 3.37
N TYR A 257 2.01 10.44 3.66
CA TYR A 257 2.30 11.53 2.72
C TYR A 257 3.75 11.51 2.21
N ILE A 258 4.72 11.45 3.12
CA ILE A 258 6.15 11.41 2.79
C ILE A 258 6.48 10.15 1.97
N ALA A 259 5.90 9.01 2.35
CA ALA A 259 6.06 7.76 1.60
C ALA A 259 5.42 7.83 0.20
N GLU A 260 4.24 8.43 0.04
CA GLU A 260 3.60 8.56 -1.27
C GLU A 260 4.34 9.53 -2.19
N LEU A 261 4.90 10.64 -1.68
CA LEU A 261 5.77 11.53 -2.48
C LEU A 261 6.91 10.78 -3.18
N SER A 262 7.43 9.72 -2.57
CA SER A 262 8.50 8.91 -3.15
C SER A 262 8.08 8.10 -4.38
N LEU A 263 6.78 7.88 -4.60
CA LEU A 263 6.27 7.14 -5.76
C LEU A 263 6.52 7.89 -7.06
N LEU A 264 6.46 9.22 -7.05
CA LEU A 264 6.69 10.08 -8.21
C LEU A 264 8.16 10.04 -8.67
N GLU A 265 9.10 10.05 -7.71
CA GLU A 265 10.53 10.18 -7.97
C GLU A 265 11.17 8.84 -8.32
N TYR A 266 11.55 8.66 -9.60
CA TYR A 266 12.18 7.45 -10.11
C TYR A 266 13.44 7.05 -9.34
N ASN A 267 14.26 8.02 -8.90
CA ASN A 267 15.49 7.73 -8.16
C ASN A 267 15.23 7.06 -6.79
N MET A 268 14.04 7.21 -6.21
CA MET A 268 13.68 6.56 -4.94
C MET A 268 13.62 5.03 -5.05
N LEU A 269 13.53 4.46 -6.26
CA LEU A 269 13.60 3.02 -6.50
C LEU A 269 14.92 2.38 -6.03
N CYS A 270 16.00 3.16 -5.84
CA CYS A 270 17.26 2.66 -5.28
C CYS A 270 17.11 2.17 -3.82
N TYR A 271 16.13 2.68 -3.07
CA TYR A 271 15.87 2.29 -1.69
C TYR A 271 14.96 1.05 -1.59
N ALA A 272 15.16 0.25 -0.54
CA ALA A 272 14.28 -0.86 -0.22
C ALA A 272 12.96 -0.34 0.38
N PRO A 273 11.80 -0.96 0.13
CA PRO A 273 10.52 -0.56 0.70
C PRO A 273 10.53 -0.39 2.23
N SER A 274 11.23 -1.27 2.96
CA SER A 274 11.40 -1.16 4.41
C SER A 274 12.24 0.04 4.83
N LEU A 275 13.31 0.36 4.09
CA LEU A 275 14.19 1.51 4.37
C LEU A 275 13.44 2.82 4.13
N LEU A 276 12.66 2.88 3.05
CA LEU A 276 11.84 4.04 2.70
C LEU A 276 10.75 4.28 3.75
N ALA A 277 10.08 3.22 4.22
CA ALA A 277 9.09 3.31 5.30
C ALA A 277 9.70 3.79 6.63
N ALA A 278 10.89 3.28 6.98
CA ALA A 278 11.62 3.72 8.17
C ALA A 278 12.04 5.20 8.07
N SER A 279 12.53 5.62 6.91
CA SER A 279 12.94 7.02 6.64
C SER A 279 11.75 7.98 6.61
N ALA A 280 10.58 7.55 6.11
CA ALA A 280 9.34 8.32 6.16
C ALA A 280 8.85 8.53 7.61
N ILE A 281 9.03 7.54 8.50
CA ILE A 281 8.72 7.67 9.93
C ILE A 281 9.69 8.61 10.64
N PHE A 282 10.99 8.50 10.35
CA PHE A 282 11.99 9.44 10.86
C PHE A 282 11.63 10.88 10.48
N MET A 283 11.34 11.11 9.19
CA MET A 283 10.91 12.41 8.67
C MET A 283 9.61 12.90 9.31
N ALA A 284 8.60 12.04 9.46
CA ALA A 284 7.35 12.42 10.08
C ALA A 284 7.52 12.81 11.55
N LYS A 285 8.32 12.06 12.33
CA LYS A 285 8.64 12.43 13.73
C LYS A 285 9.43 13.74 13.80
N TYR A 286 10.42 13.95 12.92
CA TYR A 286 11.17 15.20 12.85
C TYR A 286 10.26 16.42 12.57
N LEU A 287 9.36 16.31 11.59
CA LEU A 287 8.45 17.39 11.20
C LEU A 287 7.33 17.67 12.21
N LEU A 288 7.05 16.74 13.13
CA LEU A 288 6.13 16.96 14.25
C LEU A 288 6.84 17.49 15.49
N PHE A 289 8.04 17.01 15.77
CA PHE A 289 8.79 17.26 17.00
C PHE A 289 10.26 17.60 16.69
N PRO A 290 10.54 18.75 16.02
CA PRO A 290 11.87 19.07 15.51
C PRO A 290 12.95 19.22 16.60
N SER A 291 12.54 19.43 17.86
CA SER A 291 13.43 19.51 19.03
C SER A 291 13.74 18.16 19.69
N GLN A 292 13.23 17.03 19.17
CA GLN A 292 13.43 15.69 19.72
C GLN A 292 14.18 14.80 18.72
N LYS A 293 15.06 13.89 19.20
CA LYS A 293 15.66 12.85 18.34
C LYS A 293 14.52 12.01 17.73
N PRO A 294 14.41 11.89 16.38
CA PRO A 294 13.30 11.17 15.76
C PRO A 294 13.35 9.64 15.96
N TRP A 295 14.51 9.10 16.33
CA TRP A 295 14.78 7.66 16.41
C TRP A 295 15.04 7.22 17.86
N ASN A 296 14.41 6.11 18.28
CA ASN A 296 14.53 5.54 19.62
C ASN A 296 14.80 4.02 19.56
N SER A 297 15.09 3.41 20.71
CA SER A 297 15.40 1.98 20.83
C SER A 297 14.31 1.08 20.22
N THR A 298 13.04 1.45 20.42
CA THR A 298 11.87 0.72 19.89
C THR A 298 11.82 0.76 18.35
N LEU A 299 12.02 1.93 17.73
CA LEU A 299 12.08 2.04 16.27
C LEU A 299 13.24 1.25 15.69
N GLN A 300 14.43 1.36 16.28
CA GLN A 300 15.59 0.57 15.85
C GLN A 300 15.33 -0.94 15.97
N HIS A 301 14.68 -1.40 17.03
CA HIS A 301 14.34 -2.81 17.23
C HIS A 301 13.41 -3.36 16.12
N TYR A 302 12.29 -2.69 15.84
CA TYR A 302 11.30 -3.19 14.87
C TYR A 302 11.66 -2.94 13.40
N THR A 303 12.46 -1.91 13.11
CA THR A 303 12.89 -1.57 11.74
C THR A 303 14.21 -2.23 11.34
N ILE A 304 15.00 -2.68 12.33
CA ILE A 304 16.42 -3.11 12.24
C ILE A 304 17.39 -2.07 11.64
N TYR A 305 16.99 -0.80 11.55
CA TYR A 305 17.84 0.29 11.05
C TYR A 305 18.30 1.22 12.18
N LYS A 306 19.57 1.62 12.13
CA LYS A 306 20.13 2.72 12.93
C LYS A 306 19.87 4.06 12.24
N PRO A 307 19.95 5.20 12.95
CA PRO A 307 19.77 6.53 12.35
C PRO A 307 20.72 6.78 11.16
N SER A 308 21.96 6.29 11.26
CA SER A 308 22.98 6.34 10.20
C SER A 308 22.51 5.72 8.88
N ASP A 309 21.77 4.62 8.96
CA ASP A 309 21.39 3.80 7.80
C ASP A 309 20.29 4.50 6.98
N LEU A 310 19.50 5.33 7.65
CA LEU A 310 18.41 6.12 7.05
C LEU A 310 18.91 7.39 6.32
N CYS A 311 20.14 7.84 6.61
CA CYS A 311 20.58 9.20 6.35
C CYS A 311 20.38 9.68 4.89
N ASN A 312 20.71 8.84 3.91
CA ASN A 312 20.57 9.20 2.49
C ASN A 312 19.09 9.25 2.06
N CYS A 313 18.31 8.22 2.39
CA CYS A 313 16.89 8.15 2.05
C CYS A 313 16.08 9.27 2.74
N VAL A 314 16.42 9.62 3.98
CA VAL A 314 15.85 10.77 4.70
C VAL A 314 16.16 12.08 3.99
N LYS A 315 17.39 12.30 3.49
CA LYS A 315 17.75 13.52 2.73
C LYS A 315 17.02 13.62 1.40
N ASP A 316 16.83 12.51 0.69
CA ASP A 316 16.06 12.51 -0.55
C ASP A 316 14.57 12.78 -0.30
N LEU A 317 13.96 12.14 0.71
CA LEU A 317 12.58 12.43 1.14
C LEU A 317 12.41 13.88 1.63
N HIS A 318 13.43 14.44 2.29
CA HIS A 318 13.46 15.83 2.74
C HIS A 318 13.44 16.81 1.57
N ARG A 319 14.25 16.58 0.53
CA ARG A 319 14.20 17.34 -0.73
C ARG A 319 12.81 17.29 -1.36
N LEU A 320 12.22 16.09 -1.51
CA LEU A 320 10.85 15.94 -2.05
C LEU A 320 9.80 16.69 -1.21
N CYS A 321 9.98 16.80 0.10
CA CYS A 321 9.13 17.60 0.98
C CYS A 321 9.33 19.11 0.75
N CYS A 322 10.58 19.58 0.65
CA CYS A 322 10.95 20.99 0.45
C CYS A 322 10.54 21.56 -0.91
N ASP A 323 10.60 20.78 -2.00
CA ASP A 323 10.29 21.18 -3.40
C ASP A 323 8.78 21.48 -3.66
N SER A 324 8.06 21.76 -2.57
CA SER A 324 6.63 22.02 -2.41
C SER A 324 6.03 23.17 -3.21
N HIS A 325 6.83 24.08 -3.72
CA HIS A 325 6.37 25.27 -4.45
C HIS A 325 6.82 25.26 -5.92
N THR A 326 7.51 24.20 -6.34
CA THR A 326 8.11 24.05 -7.68
C THR A 326 7.70 22.76 -8.40
N SER A 327 7.10 21.78 -7.70
CA SER A 327 6.52 20.60 -8.35
C SER A 327 5.32 20.98 -9.24
N SER A 328 5.36 20.59 -10.50
CA SER A 328 4.22 20.67 -11.43
C SER A 328 3.22 19.51 -11.28
N LEU A 329 3.46 18.62 -10.33
CA LEU A 329 2.66 17.42 -10.03
C LEU A 329 2.02 17.59 -8.64
N PRO A 330 0.73 17.97 -8.57
CA PRO A 330 0.10 18.38 -7.32
C PRO A 330 -0.67 17.27 -6.59
N ALA A 331 -1.07 16.17 -7.24
CA ALA A 331 -2.15 15.30 -6.75
C ALA A 331 -1.93 14.78 -5.32
N ILE A 332 -0.72 14.29 -5.01
CA ILE A 332 -0.36 13.83 -3.65
C ILE A 332 -0.43 14.97 -2.63
N ARG A 333 0.01 16.18 -3.00
CA ARG A 333 0.03 17.34 -2.12
C ARG A 333 -1.37 17.89 -1.88
N GLU A 334 -2.24 17.85 -2.88
CA GLU A 334 -3.65 18.24 -2.77
C GLU A 334 -4.43 17.24 -1.94
N LYS A 335 -4.30 15.93 -2.22
CA LYS A 335 -4.78 14.82 -1.38
C LYS A 335 -4.45 15.07 0.09
N TYR A 336 -3.17 15.12 0.45
CA TYR A 336 -2.72 15.30 1.84
C TYR A 336 -2.89 16.73 2.41
N SER A 337 -3.41 17.66 1.60
CA SER A 337 -3.88 18.99 2.02
C SER A 337 -5.35 19.03 2.44
N GLN A 338 -6.08 17.92 2.36
CA GLN A 338 -7.47 17.82 2.80
C GLN A 338 -7.61 17.58 4.32
N HIS A 339 -8.80 17.89 4.87
CA HIS A 339 -9.11 17.69 6.30
C HIS A 339 -8.98 16.22 6.74
N LYS A 340 -9.38 15.25 5.90
CA LYS A 340 -9.28 13.81 6.21
C LYS A 340 -7.86 13.39 6.55
N TYR A 341 -6.86 13.98 5.89
CA TYR A 341 -5.43 13.74 6.11
C TYR A 341 -4.76 14.78 7.03
N LYS A 342 -5.53 15.50 7.85
CA LYS A 342 -5.03 16.43 8.90
C LYS A 342 -4.11 17.55 8.39
N TYR A 343 -4.29 17.96 7.13
CA TYR A 343 -3.54 19.03 6.46
C TYR A 343 -2.01 18.83 6.48
N VAL A 344 -1.52 17.59 6.56
CA VAL A 344 -0.09 17.30 6.77
C VAL A 344 0.82 17.84 5.67
N ALA A 345 0.34 17.91 4.42
CA ALA A 345 1.09 18.51 3.31
C ALA A 345 1.28 20.03 3.44
N LYS A 346 0.51 20.70 4.32
CA LYS A 346 0.63 22.14 4.61
C LYS A 346 1.56 22.45 5.78
N LYS A 347 2.17 21.44 6.43
CA LYS A 347 3.17 21.66 7.48
C LYS A 347 4.44 22.25 6.89
N TYR A 348 5.04 23.18 7.64
CA TYR A 348 6.36 23.72 7.34
C TYR A 348 7.42 22.61 7.38
N CYS A 349 8.25 22.53 6.34
CA CYS A 349 9.43 21.68 6.30
C CYS A 349 10.67 22.54 6.58
N PRO A 350 11.44 22.29 7.67
CA PRO A 350 12.68 22.99 7.92
C PRO A 350 13.68 22.81 6.77
N PRO A 351 14.52 23.80 6.45
CA PRO A 351 15.40 23.78 5.27
C PRO A 351 16.58 22.81 5.41
N THR A 352 16.87 22.33 6.63
CA THR A 352 17.95 21.38 6.92
C THR A 352 17.49 20.42 8.02
N ILE A 353 18.12 19.25 8.10
CA ILE A 353 17.96 18.30 9.20
C ILE A 353 19.28 18.30 10.00
N PRO A 354 19.25 18.41 11.34
CA PRO A 354 20.45 18.38 12.17
C PRO A 354 21.24 17.07 11.97
N ALA A 355 22.56 17.17 11.78
CA ALA A 355 23.40 16.02 11.46
C ALA A 355 23.53 15.04 12.64
N GLU A 356 23.43 15.56 13.86
CA GLU A 356 23.39 14.84 15.13
C GLU A 356 22.19 13.89 15.25
N PHE A 357 21.11 14.08 14.48
CA PHE A 357 19.97 13.16 14.48
C PHE A 357 20.24 11.85 13.72
N PHE A 358 21.35 11.78 12.98
CA PHE A 358 21.85 10.55 12.33
C PHE A 358 22.94 9.85 13.14
N GLN A 359 23.26 10.35 14.33
CA GLN A 359 24.21 9.76 15.28
C GLN A 359 23.44 9.06 16.40
N ASN A 360 23.94 7.89 16.84
CA ASN A 360 23.40 7.15 17.98
C ASN A 360 23.45 8.02 19.24
#